data_AF-A0A7S1IV55-F1
#
_entry.id   AF-A0A7S1IV55-F1
#
_cell.length_a   1.000
_cell.length_b   1.000
_cell.length_c   1.000
_cell.angle_alpha   90.00
_cell.angle_beta   90.00
_cell.angle_gamma   90.00
#
_symmetry.space_group_name_H-M   'P 1'
#
loop_
_entity.id
_entity.type
_entity.pdbx_description
1 polymer ?
#
loop_
_entity_poly.entity_id
_entity_poly.type
_entity_poly.pdbx_seq_one_letter_code
_entity_poly.pdbx_strand_id
1 'polypeptide(L)'
;GQTAAWATTGEKDMKVWNPVDNKKFETFSYLPPLSDAEIARQVDFIIRNGLAPCLEFAPEECSFVDDVATVRFQGSTAGYYDNRYWTMWKLPMFGCRSSQEV
;
A
#
# COMPACT_ATOMS: atom_id res chain seq x y z
N GLY A 1 33.63 -3.91 28.94
CA GLY A 1 32.60 -3.85 29.99
C GLY A 1 31.71 -2.68 29.73
N GLN A 2 30.44 -2.93 29.40
CA GLN A 2 29.30 -2.08 29.72
C GLN A 2 28.06 -2.94 29.51
N THR A 3 27.27 -3.00 30.57
CA THR A 3 26.23 -3.97 30.88
C THR A 3 24.96 -3.73 30.07
N ALA A 4 24.50 -4.75 29.34
CA ALA A 4 23.11 -4.85 28.91
C ALA A 4 22.26 -5.16 30.15
N ALA A 5 21.42 -4.21 30.57
CA ALA A 5 20.42 -4.44 31.61
C ALA A 5 19.17 -5.04 30.94
N TRP A 6 18.95 -6.33 31.18
CA TRP A 6 17.72 -7.01 30.77
C TRP A 6 16.62 -6.73 31.79
N ALA A 7 15.54 -6.14 31.28
CA ALA A 7 14.15 -6.15 31.71
C ALA A 7 13.82 -6.45 33.19
N THR A 8 13.37 -5.41 33.89
CA THR A 8 12.50 -5.53 35.07
C THR A 8 11.03 -5.58 34.63
N THR A 9 10.40 -6.74 34.85
CA THR A 9 9.04 -6.93 35.39
C THR A 9 7.84 -6.22 34.72
N GLY A 10 7.03 -6.98 33.99
CA GLY A 10 5.65 -7.25 34.43
C GLY A 10 4.55 -6.19 34.35
N GLU A 11 4.67 -5.12 33.57
CA GLU A 11 3.57 -4.15 33.33
C GLU A 11 3.14 -4.16 31.86
N LYS A 12 1.82 -4.10 31.59
CA LYS A 12 1.31 -3.91 30.23
C LYS A 12 1.56 -2.46 29.83
N ASP A 13 2.76 -2.16 29.36
CA ASP A 13 3.12 -0.83 28.87
C ASP A 13 2.19 -0.41 27.73
N MET A 14 1.53 0.74 27.92
CA MET A 14 0.75 1.38 26.87
C MET A 14 1.69 1.82 25.75
N LYS A 15 1.55 1.23 24.56
CA LYS A 15 2.29 1.63 23.37
C LYS A 15 1.59 2.77 22.65
N VAL A 16 2.35 3.76 22.19
CA VAL A 16 1.87 4.86 21.36
C VAL A 16 2.19 4.56 19.90
N TRP A 17 1.21 4.73 19.01
CA TRP A 17 1.43 4.59 17.57
C TRP A 17 2.19 5.80 17.03
N ASN A 18 3.32 5.58 16.35
CA ASN A 18 4.16 6.67 15.84
C ASN A 18 3.47 7.42 14.68
N PRO A 19 3.27 8.74 14.76
CA PRO A 19 2.69 9.52 13.66
C PRO A 19 3.71 9.96 12.60
N VAL A 20 5.01 9.88 12.89
CA VAL A 20 6.09 10.38 12.01
C VAL A 20 6.55 9.27 11.06
N ASP A 21 6.67 9.58 9.77
CA ASP A 21 7.15 8.68 8.71
C ASP A 21 6.46 7.31 8.68
N ASN A 22 5.16 7.30 8.97
CA ASN A 22 4.36 6.08 9.12
C ASN A 22 3.16 6.05 8.17
N LYS A 23 3.36 6.57 6.95
CA LYS A 23 2.35 6.52 5.88
C LYS A 23 2.05 5.07 5.48
N LYS A 24 0.88 4.86 4.85
CA LYS A 24 0.32 3.55 4.53
C LYS A 24 -0.15 3.52 3.08
N PHE A 25 -0.14 2.32 2.49
CA PHE A 25 -0.50 2.04 1.09
C PHE A 25 -1.69 1.08 1.05
N GLU A 26 -2.80 1.47 1.70
CA GLU A 26 -4.07 0.74 1.66
C GLU A 26 -3.97 -0.75 2.07
N THR A 27 -4.70 -1.64 1.38
CA THR A 27 -4.83 -3.05 1.69
C THR A 27 -3.47 -3.72 1.92
N PHE A 28 -3.35 -4.44 3.04
CA PHE A 28 -2.14 -5.12 3.54
C PHE A 28 -1.02 -4.25 4.12
N SER A 29 -1.06 -2.92 4.05
CA SER A 29 0.06 -2.06 4.53
C SER A 29 0.29 -2.05 6.05
N TYR A 30 -0.58 -2.70 6.82
CA TYR A 30 -0.45 -2.89 8.27
C TYR A 30 0.14 -4.26 8.64
N LEU A 31 0.29 -5.16 7.67
CA LEU A 31 0.95 -6.45 7.83
C LEU A 31 2.46 -6.29 7.61
N PRO A 32 3.28 -7.28 8.01
CA PRO A 32 4.65 -7.37 7.54
C PRO A 32 4.72 -7.36 6.00
N PRO A 33 5.84 -6.90 5.40
CA PRO A 33 6.04 -6.98 3.96
C PRO A 33 5.80 -8.40 3.44
N LEU A 34 4.98 -8.52 2.40
CA LEU A 34 4.65 -9.81 1.81
C LEU A 34 5.90 -10.39 1.13
N SER A 35 6.13 -11.67 1.37
CA SER A 35 7.08 -12.47 0.59
C SER A 35 6.59 -12.73 -0.83
N ASP A 36 7.49 -13.07 -1.76
CA ASP A 36 7.13 -13.44 -3.13
C ASP A 36 6.09 -14.57 -3.18
N ALA A 37 6.20 -15.55 -2.27
CA ALA A 37 5.24 -16.64 -2.16
C ALA A 37 3.86 -16.18 -1.68
N GLU A 38 3.78 -15.14 -0.83
CA GLU A 38 2.51 -14.53 -0.42
C GLU A 38 1.89 -13.70 -1.52
N ILE A 39 2.71 -12.93 -2.26
CA ILE A 39 2.27 -12.16 -3.44
C ILE A 39 1.71 -13.11 -4.50
N ALA A 40 2.42 -14.19 -4.84
CA ALA A 40 1.95 -15.19 -5.79
C ALA A 40 0.60 -15.80 -5.38
N ARG A 41 0.36 -16.02 -4.08
CA ARG A 41 -0.96 -16.48 -3.59
C ARG A 41 -2.06 -15.44 -3.79
N GLN A 42 -1.77 -14.15 -3.70
CA GLN A 42 -2.74 -13.09 -4.02
C GLN A 42 -3.05 -13.06 -5.52
N VAL A 43 -2.04 -13.19 -6.37
CA VAL A 43 -2.22 -13.26 -7.83
C VAL A 43 -3.04 -14.48 -8.22
N ASP A 44 -2.74 -15.64 -7.64
CA ASP A 44 -3.55 -16.84 -7.86
C ASP A 44 -5.01 -16.64 -7.41
N PHE A 45 -5.25 -15.92 -6.31
CA PHE A 45 -6.60 -15.59 -5.88
C PHE A 45 -7.33 -14.71 -6.91
N ILE A 46 -6.67 -13.70 -7.47
CA ILE A 46 -7.22 -12.85 -8.55
C ILE A 46 -7.63 -13.74 -9.75
N ILE A 47 -6.72 -14.60 -10.21
CA ILE A 47 -6.94 -15.49 -11.37
C ILE A 47 -8.08 -16.49 -11.10
N ARG A 48 -8.11 -17.14 -9.93
CA ARG A 48 -9.16 -18.10 -9.56
C ARG A 48 -10.55 -17.48 -9.51
N ASN A 49 -10.64 -16.18 -9.22
CA ASN A 49 -11.90 -15.43 -9.26
C ASN A 49 -12.25 -14.89 -10.67
N GLY A 50 -11.45 -15.20 -11.69
CA GLY A 50 -11.68 -14.73 -13.06
C GLY A 50 -11.43 -13.23 -13.26
N LEU A 51 -10.68 -12.60 -12.36
CA LEU A 51 -10.31 -11.18 -12.45
C LEU A 51 -9.02 -11.01 -13.26
N ALA A 52 -8.86 -9.86 -13.91
CA ALA A 52 -7.65 -9.52 -14.66
C ALA A 52 -6.65 -8.77 -13.76
N PRO A 53 -5.45 -9.33 -13.50
CA PRO A 53 -4.39 -8.59 -12.83
C PRO A 53 -3.99 -7.33 -13.62
N CYS A 54 -3.63 -6.26 -12.91
CA CYS A 54 -3.07 -5.05 -13.51
C CYS A 54 -2.06 -4.44 -12.55
N LEU A 55 -1.00 -3.86 -13.11
CA LEU A 55 0.03 -3.17 -12.35
C LEU A 55 -0.05 -1.66 -12.61
N GLU A 56 0.16 -0.90 -11.55
CA GLU A 56 0.22 0.56 -11.58
C GLU A 56 1.47 1.02 -10.83
N PHE A 57 2.01 2.16 -11.23
CA PHE A 57 3.17 2.77 -10.58
C PHE A 57 3.08 4.30 -10.58
N ALA A 58 3.71 4.92 -9.59
CA ALA A 58 3.86 6.36 -9.48
C ALA A 58 5.26 6.68 -8.91
N PRO A 59 5.86 7.81 -9.30
CA PRO A 59 7.01 8.34 -8.58
C PRO A 59 6.60 8.78 -7.16
N GLU A 60 7.57 8.89 -6.26
CA GLU A 60 7.33 9.11 -4.82
C GLU A 60 6.50 10.38 -4.57
N GLU A 61 6.77 11.45 -5.32
CA GLU A 61 6.10 12.75 -5.20
C GLU A 61 4.59 12.71 -5.49
N CYS A 62 4.09 11.71 -6.22
CA CYS A 62 2.66 11.54 -6.48
C CYS A 62 2.13 10.16 -6.06
N SER A 63 2.80 9.53 -5.09
CA SER A 63 2.41 8.22 -4.52
C SER A 63 1.38 8.32 -3.37
N PHE A 64 1.06 9.53 -2.92
CA PHE A 64 0.04 9.79 -1.90
C PHE A 64 -0.95 10.85 -2.38
N VAL A 65 -2.17 10.78 -1.85
CA VAL A 65 -3.21 11.77 -2.11
C VAL A 65 -2.75 13.18 -1.77
N ASP A 66 -3.19 14.14 -2.58
CA ASP A 66 -2.88 15.57 -2.44
C ASP A 66 -4.10 16.40 -2.85
N ASP A 67 -4.03 17.72 -2.73
CA ASP A 67 -5.13 18.66 -3.04
C ASP A 67 -4.68 19.88 -3.86
N VAL A 68 -3.49 19.85 -4.46
CA VAL A 68 -2.92 20.96 -5.26
C VAL A 68 -3.89 21.49 -6.33
N ALA A 69 -4.63 20.65 -7.03
CA ALA A 69 -5.54 21.08 -8.09
C ALA A 69 -6.81 21.78 -7.57
N THR A 70 -7.13 21.63 -6.28
CA THR A 70 -8.33 22.23 -5.67
C THR A 70 -8.30 23.76 -5.67
N VAL A 71 -7.12 24.38 -5.77
CA VAL A 71 -6.96 25.85 -5.89
C VAL A 71 -7.69 26.42 -7.11
N ARG A 72 -8.03 25.58 -8.09
CA ARG A 72 -8.73 25.97 -9.32
C ARG A 72 -10.25 25.81 -9.23
N PHE A 73 -10.77 25.29 -8.12
CA PHE A 73 -12.18 24.93 -8.00
C PHE A 73 -12.99 26.12 -7.50
N GLN A 74 -14.22 26.26 -8.01
CA GLN A 74 -15.22 27.18 -7.47
C GLN A 74 -16.37 26.33 -6.89
N GLY A 75 -16.42 26.23 -5.56
CA GLY A 75 -17.40 25.40 -4.85
C GLY A 75 -16.76 24.25 -4.07
N SER A 76 -17.54 23.20 -3.81
CA SER A 76 -17.11 22.07 -2.99
C SER A 76 -16.08 21.19 -3.72
N THR A 77 -15.09 20.72 -2.98
CA THR A 77 -14.08 19.72 -3.41
C THR A 77 -14.38 18.34 -2.81
N ALA A 78 -15.54 18.13 -2.20
CA ALA A 78 -15.88 16.87 -1.54
C ALA A 78 -15.74 15.67 -2.49
N GLY A 79 -14.92 14.69 -2.08
CA GLY A 79 -14.63 13.49 -2.87
C GLY A 79 -13.56 13.68 -3.97
N TYR A 80 -12.98 14.88 -4.10
CA TYR A 80 -11.83 15.13 -4.96
C TYR A 80 -10.53 15.02 -4.18
N TYR A 81 -9.58 14.28 -4.74
CA TYR A 81 -8.19 14.18 -4.29
C TYR A 81 -7.30 14.00 -5.52
N ASP A 82 -6.17 14.69 -5.58
CA ASP A 82 -5.12 14.41 -6.55
C ASP A 82 -4.45 13.06 -6.23
N ASN A 83 -3.68 12.54 -7.19
CA ASN A 83 -2.83 11.35 -7.03
C ASN A 83 -3.56 10.03 -6.67
N ARG A 84 -4.89 9.98 -6.82
CA ARG A 84 -5.67 8.72 -6.76
C ARG A 84 -5.38 7.79 -7.93
N TYR A 85 -5.07 8.36 -9.09
CA TYR A 85 -4.73 7.60 -10.30
C TYR A 85 -3.22 7.49 -10.45
N TRP A 86 -2.75 6.26 -10.69
CA TRP A 86 -1.37 5.96 -10.99
C TRP A 86 -1.19 5.59 -12.47
N THR A 87 0.07 5.53 -12.92
CA THR A 87 0.37 5.18 -14.31
C THR A 87 0.26 3.67 -14.50
N MET A 88 -0.55 3.25 -15.48
CA MET A 88 -0.70 1.84 -15.83
C MET A 88 0.59 1.29 -16.45
N TRP A 89 1.02 0.11 -15.99
CA TRP A 89 2.08 -0.64 -16.64
C TRP A 89 1.51 -1.52 -17.76
N LYS A 90 1.80 -1.17 -19.01
CA LYS A 90 1.27 -1.84 -20.20
C LYS A 90 -0.26 -1.81 -20.23
N LEU A 91 -0.92 -2.95 -20.08
CA LEU A 91 -2.37 -3.15 -20.11
C LEU A 91 -2.76 -4.22 -19.08
N PRO A 92 -4.04 -4.29 -18.63
CA PRO A 92 -4.51 -5.39 -17.80
C PRO A 92 -4.23 -6.73 -18.47
N MET A 93 -3.86 -7.72 -17.66
CA MET A 93 -3.36 -9.02 -18.12
C MET A 93 -4.53 -9.95 -18.44
N PHE A 94 -5.33 -9.58 -19.45
CA PHE A 94 -6.52 -10.31 -19.86
C PHE A 94 -6.18 -11.76 -20.23
N GLY A 95 -6.90 -12.70 -19.62
CA GLY A 95 -6.71 -14.14 -19.88
C GLY A 95 -5.48 -14.76 -19.21
N CYS A 96 -4.79 -14.05 -18.32
CA CYS A 96 -3.70 -14.58 -17.48
C CYS A 96 -4.15 -15.84 -16.72
N ARG A 97 -3.29 -16.88 -16.68
CA ARG A 97 -3.60 -18.17 -16.05
C ARG A 97 -2.61 -18.60 -14.98
N SER A 98 -1.47 -17.92 -14.86
CA SER A 98 -0.41 -18.26 -13.92
C SER A 98 0.13 -17.02 -13.21
N SER A 99 0.39 -17.13 -11.91
CA SER A 99 1.03 -16.07 -11.14
C SER A 99 2.44 -15.73 -11.61
N GLN A 100 3.12 -16.64 -12.32
CA GLN A 100 4.44 -16.41 -12.93
C GLN A 100 4.38 -15.50 -14.17
N GLU A 101 3.20 -15.29 -14.75
CA GLU A 101 3.04 -14.37 -15.87
C GLU A 101 2.97 -12.91 -15.42
N VAL A 102 2.62 -12.66 -14.15
CA VAL A 102 2.43 -11.35 -13.50
C VAL A 102 3.72 -10.93 -12.81
#